data_AF-A0A9D2I267-F1
#
_entry.id   AF-A0A9D2I267-F1
#
_cell.length_a   1.000
_cell.length_b   1.000
_cell.length_c   1.000
_cell.angle_alpha   90.00
_cell.angle_beta   90.00
_cell.angle_gamma   90.00
#
_symmetry.space_group_name_H-M   'P 1'
#
loop_
_entity.id
_entity.type
_entity.pdbx_description
1 polymer ?
#
loop_
_entity_poly.entity_id
_entity_poly.type
_entity_poly.pdbx_seq_one_letter_code
_entity_poly.pdbx_strand_id
1 'polypeptide(L)'
;MNFYQIKEPYSATIVAHDEMECLKLYEENMSDVGDKDTFFSELTVIPGMRALTKLAGAWDDIPSGQRIGFEDAVILLGKFLEEDESAVLVMEML
;
A
#
# COMPACT_ATOMS: atom_id res chain seq x y z
N MET A 1 -9.68 9.38 -0.01
CA MET A 1 -8.84 8.26 0.46
C MET A 1 -7.64 8.75 1.27
N ASN A 2 -7.11 7.88 2.13
CA ASN A 2 -5.87 8.04 2.89
C ASN A 2 -4.83 7.02 2.42
N PHE A 3 -3.56 7.26 2.77
CA PHE A 3 -2.49 6.29 2.57
C PHE A 3 -2.08 5.70 3.91
N TYR A 4 -2.16 4.38 4.03
CA TYR A 4 -1.83 3.65 5.24
C TYR A 4 -0.53 2.88 5.05
N GLN A 5 0.20 2.73 6.16
CA GLN A 5 1.41 1.93 6.28
C GLN A 5 1.24 0.98 7.46
N ILE A 6 1.39 -0.31 7.19
CA ILE A 6 1.58 -1.36 8.18
C ILE A 6 3.00 -1.89 8.03
N LYS A 7 3.61 -2.35 9.11
CA LYS A 7 4.98 -2.90 9.09
C LYS A 7 5.02 -4.37 9.45
N GLU A 8 4.14 -4.84 10.33
CA GLU A 8 4.10 -6.22 10.80
C GLU A 8 2.77 -6.89 10.41
N PRO A 9 2.77 -8.20 10.13
CA PRO A 9 3.94 -9.06 9.91
C PRO A 9 4.66 -8.81 8.57
N TYR A 10 4.02 -8.10 7.63
CA TYR A 10 4.62 -7.69 6.36
C TYR A 10 4.46 -6.18 6.16
N SER A 11 5.43 -5.54 5.53
CA SER A 11 5.33 -4.11 5.23
C SER A 11 4.42 -3.91 4.02
N ALA A 12 3.34 -3.14 4.22
CA ALA A 12 2.43 -2.76 3.15
C ALA A 12 2.21 -1.24 3.11
N THR A 13 2.00 -0.73 1.89
CA THR A 13 1.49 0.62 1.67
C THR A 13 0.19 0.51 0.90
N ILE A 14 -0.89 1.05 1.45
CA ILE A 14 -2.26 0.85 0.94
C ILE A 14 -2.93 2.21 0.79
N VAL A 15 -3.64 2.42 -0.32
CA VAL A 15 -4.59 3.54 -0.46
C VAL A 15 -6.00 3.01 -0.18
N ALA A 16 -6.72 3.63 0.75
CA ALA A 16 -8.07 3.20 1.15
C ALA A 16 -8.87 4.35 1.77
N HIS A 17 -10.19 4.22 1.89
CA HIS A 17 -11.07 5.22 2.49
C HIS A 17 -10.93 5.28 4.01
N ASP A 18 -10.84 4.13 4.65
CA ASP A 18 -10.76 3.99 6.11
C ASP A 18 -9.88 2.78 6.51
N GLU A 19 -9.65 2.65 7.82
CA GLU A 19 -8.81 1.60 8.39
C GLU A 19 -9.40 0.20 8.17
N MET A 20 -10.73 0.08 8.10
CA MET A 20 -11.41 -1.22 7.91
C MET A 20 -11.22 -1.73 6.49
N GLU A 21 -11.32 -0.85 5.50
CA GLU A 21 -10.99 -1.17 4.12
C GLU A 21 -9.51 -1.50 3.95
N CYS A 22 -8.63 -0.77 4.65
CA CYS A 22 -7.20 -1.10 4.69
C CYS A 22 -6.94 -2.51 5.23
N LEU A 23 -7.60 -2.90 6.34
CA LEU A 23 -7.50 -4.25 6.90
C LEU A 23 -7.96 -5.30 5.90
N LYS A 24 -9.12 -5.10 5.26
CA LYS A 24 -9.67 -6.02 4.27
C LYS A 24 -8.68 -6.25 3.12
N LEU A 25 -8.13 -5.17 2.55
CA LEU A 25 -7.14 -5.27 1.47
C LEU A 25 -5.87 -5.99 1.92
N TYR A 26 -5.43 -5.74 3.16
CA TYR A 26 -4.27 -6.44 3.70
C TYR A 26 -4.52 -7.95 3.83
N GLU A 27 -5.64 -8.37 4.41
CA GLU A 27 -5.99 -9.79 4.57
C GLU A 27 -6.18 -10.50 3.21
N GLU A 28 -6.78 -9.82 2.22
CA GLU A 28 -7.01 -10.38 0.88
C GLU A 28 -5.71 -10.60 0.07
N ASN A 29 -4.66 -9.81 0.32
CA ASN A 29 -3.44 -9.82 -0.49
C ASN A 29 -2.22 -10.41 0.24
N MET A 30 -2.21 -10.43 1.58
CA MET A 30 -1.04 -10.77 2.38
C MET A 30 -1.27 -11.96 3.31
N SER A 31 -2.02 -11.75 4.40
CA SER A 31 -2.22 -12.72 5.47
C SER A 31 -3.39 -12.30 6.36
N ASP A 32 -4.11 -13.29 6.88
CA ASP A 32 -5.12 -13.09 7.92
C ASP A 32 -4.50 -12.40 9.15
N VAL A 33 -5.23 -11.44 9.72
CA VAL A 33 -4.83 -10.71 10.93
C VAL A 33 -5.54 -11.32 12.13
N GLY A 34 -4.80 -12.12 12.90
CA GLY A 34 -5.34 -12.77 14.10
C GLY A 34 -5.65 -11.79 15.24
N ASP A 35 -4.83 -10.74 15.41
CA ASP A 35 -5.01 -9.69 16.41
C ASP A 35 -5.22 -8.33 15.74
N LYS A 36 -6.49 -7.94 15.62
CA LYS A 36 -6.89 -6.69 14.97
C LYS A 36 -6.52 -5.46 15.80
N ASP A 37 -6.49 -5.57 17.13
CA ASP A 37 -6.14 -4.45 18.00
C ASP A 37 -4.68 -4.07 17.79
N THR A 38 -3.80 -5.07 17.70
CA THR A 38 -2.39 -4.87 17.34
C THR A 38 -2.25 -4.24 15.96
N PHE A 39 -2.95 -4.77 14.94
CA PHE A 39 -2.92 -4.21 13.58
C PHE A 39 -3.30 -2.73 13.54
N PHE A 40 -4.43 -2.35 14.14
CA PHE A 40 -4.87 -0.95 14.14
C PHE A 40 -3.97 -0.05 14.98
N SER A 41 -3.35 -0.57 16.05
CA SER A 41 -2.41 0.21 16.86
C SER A 41 -1.10 0.54 16.11
N GLU A 42 -0.71 -0.30 15.15
CA GLU A 42 0.49 -0.13 14.34
C GLU A 42 0.22 0.56 13.00
N LEU A 43 -1.04 0.57 12.55
CA LEU A 43 -1.47 1.20 11.31
C LEU A 43 -1.19 2.71 11.36
N THR A 44 -0.38 3.18 10.42
CA THR A 44 0.03 4.59 10.37
C THR A 44 -0.48 5.23 9.10
N VAL A 45 -1.19 6.36 9.21
CA VAL A 45 -1.49 7.23 8.06
C VAL A 45 -0.21 7.97 7.64
N ILE A 46 0.18 7.85 6.37
CA ILE A 46 1.36 8.49 5.80
C ILE A 46 0.97 9.56 4.76
N PRO A 47 1.83 10.58 4.54
CA PRO A 47 1.61 11.54 3.45
C PRO A 47 1.67 10.88 2.07
N GLY A 48 0.87 11.37 1.11
CA GLY A 48 0.86 10.84 -0.26
C GLY A 48 2.24 10.86 -0.95
N MET A 49 3.08 11.85 -0.68
CA MET A 49 4.46 11.89 -1.21
C MET A 49 5.31 10.71 -0.72
N ARG A 50 5.08 10.23 0.51
CA ARG A 50 5.77 9.05 1.06
C ARG A 50 5.24 7.77 0.42
N ALA A 51 3.95 7.67 0.17
CA ALA A 51 3.35 6.55 -0.56
C ALA A 51 3.89 6.49 -2.00
N LEU A 52 3.93 7.64 -2.69
CA LEU A 52 4.48 7.77 -4.04
C LEU A 52 5.96 7.37 -4.11
N THR A 53 6.77 7.81 -3.15
CA THR A 53 8.21 7.45 -3.10
C THR A 53 8.40 5.95 -2.93
N LYS A 54 7.57 5.30 -2.12
CA LYS A 54 7.60 3.84 -1.95
C LYS A 54 7.20 3.13 -3.24
N LEU A 55 6.10 3.55 -3.87
CA LEU A 55 5.61 2.97 -5.13
C LEU A 55 6.65 3.10 -6.26
N ALA A 56 7.26 4.28 -6.42
CA ALA A 56 8.32 4.51 -7.40
C ALA A 56 9.56 3.62 -7.17
N GLY A 57 9.81 3.23 -5.92
CA GLY A 57 10.91 2.36 -5.51
C GLY A 57 10.61 0.87 -5.61
N ALA A 58 9.34 0.48 -5.79
CA ALA A 58 8.92 -0.90 -5.87
C ALA A 58 9.40 -1.55 -7.18
N TRP A 59 9.66 -2.85 -7.12
CA TRP A 59 9.93 -3.67 -8.29
C TRP A 59 8.63 -3.94 -9.03
N ASP A 60 8.66 -3.90 -10.36
CA ASP A 60 7.54 -4.35 -11.16
C ASP A 60 7.34 -5.87 -11.03
N ASP A 61 6.11 -6.34 -11.22
CA ASP A 61 5.80 -7.79 -11.23
C ASP A 61 6.33 -8.50 -12.50
N ILE A 62 7.08 -7.78 -13.34
CA ILE A 62 7.64 -8.29 -14.58
C ILE A 62 9.03 -8.88 -14.25
N PRO A 63 9.43 -10.02 -14.84
CA PRO A 63 10.76 -10.61 -14.65
C PRO A 63 11.93 -9.74 -15.16
N SER A 64 11.66 -8.49 -15.58
CA SER A 64 12.63 -7.52 -16.04
C SER A 64 13.59 -7.11 -14.91
N GLY A 65 13.12 -7.18 -13.66
CA GLY A 65 13.84 -6.64 -12.51
C GLY A 65 14.03 -5.14 -12.66
N GLN A 66 12.97 -4.41 -13.03
CA GLN A 66 12.97 -2.96 -13.15
C GLN A 66 12.10 -2.34 -12.06
N ARG A 67 12.51 -1.17 -11.56
CA ARG A 67 11.65 -0.39 -10.66
C ARG A 67 10.59 0.35 -11.46
N ILE A 68 9.41 0.54 -10.87
CA ILE A 68 8.32 1.32 -11.46
C ILE A 68 8.80 2.73 -11.85
N GLY A 69 9.61 3.37 -11.01
CA GLY A 69 10.08 4.72 -11.27
C GLY A 69 9.01 5.79 -11.00
N PHE A 70 9.42 7.05 -10.96
CA PHE A 70 8.57 8.13 -10.44
C PHE A 70 7.43 8.52 -11.38
N GLU A 71 7.68 8.58 -12.69
CA GLU A 71 6.66 8.97 -13.69
C GLU A 71 5.50 7.97 -13.71
N ASP A 72 5.80 6.68 -13.81
CA ASP A 72 4.79 5.62 -13.80
C ASP A 72 4.05 5.53 -12.46
N ALA A 73 4.76 5.75 -11.34
CA ALA A 73 4.14 5.78 -10.03
C ALA A 73 3.13 6.94 -9.87
N VAL A 74 3.41 8.11 -10.45
CA VAL A 74 2.45 9.23 -10.48
C VAL A 74 1.21 8.87 -11.29
N ILE A 75 1.39 8.25 -12.46
CA ILE A 75 0.27 7.84 -13.32
C ILE A 75 -0.59 6.79 -12.61
N LEU A 76 0.03 5.76 -12.03
CA LEU A 76 -0.68 4.67 -11.36
C LEU A 76 -1.44 5.18 -10.13
N LEU A 77 -0.77 5.96 -9.27
CA LEU A 77 -1.40 6.53 -8.09
C LEU A 77 -2.53 7.50 -8.48
N GLY A 78 -2.34 8.29 -9.54
CA GLY A 78 -3.35 9.19 -10.09
C GLY A 78 -4.63 8.45 -10.50
N LYS A 79 -4.51 7.29 -11.18
CA LYS A 79 -5.66 6.47 -11.57
C LYS A 79 -6.49 6.03 -10.36
N PHE A 80 -5.84 5.47 -9.33
CA PHE A 80 -6.55 5.06 -8.12
C PHE A 80 -7.28 6.24 -7.46
N LEU A 81 -6.63 7.41 -7.41
CA LEU A 81 -7.24 8.62 -6.83
C LEU A 81 -8.40 9.17 -7.68
N GLU A 82 -8.30 9.14 -9.00
CA GLU A 82 -9.34 9.64 -9.91
C GLU A 82 -10.55 8.69 -9.96
N GLU A 83 -10.32 7.38 -9.86
CA GLU A 83 -11.36 6.35 -9.89
C GLU A 83 -11.94 6.04 -8.49
N ASP A 84 -11.44 6.70 -7.44
CA ASP A 84 -11.80 6.46 -6.04
C ASP A 84 -11.60 4.97 -5.64
N GLU A 85 -10.55 4.36 -6.19
CA GLU A 85 -10.24 2.95 -6.04
C GLU A 85 -9.18 2.72 -4.94
N SER A 86 -9.50 1.81 -4.03
CA SER A 86 -8.59 1.38 -2.97
C SER A 86 -7.72 0.21 -3.45
N ALA A 87 -6.42 0.26 -3.14
CA ALA A 87 -5.47 -0.71 -3.64
C ALA A 87 -4.26 -0.88 -2.71
N VAL A 88 -3.65 -2.08 -2.77
CA VAL A 88 -2.31 -2.31 -2.22
C VAL A 88 -1.30 -1.76 -3.21
N LEU A 89 -0.56 -0.72 -2.80
CA LEU A 89 0.42 -0.03 -3.65
C LEU A 89 1.77 -0.73 -3.64
N VAL A 90 2.21 -1.18 -2.46
CA VAL A 90 3.53 -1.79 -2.26
C VAL A 90 3.44 -2.87 -1.20
N MET A 91 4.11 -3.99 -1.47
CA MET A 91 4.28 -5.12 -0.57
C MET A 91 5.76 -5.45 -0.43
N GLU A 92 6.26 -5.55 0.81
CA GLU A 92 7.65 -5.85 1.12
C GLU A 92 7.70 -6.96 2.19
N MET A 93 8.38 -8.08 1.89
CA MET A 93 8.74 -9.05 2.92
C MET A 93 9.90 -8.48 3.75
N LEU A 94 9.74 -8.46 5.08
CA LEU A 94 10.77 -8.01 6.03
C LEU A 94 11.90 -9.04 6.21
#